data_AF-A0A7Y8RRC5-F1
#
_entry.id   AF-A0A7Y8RRC5-F1
#
_cell.length_a   1.000
_cell.length_b   1.000
_cell.length_c   1.000
_cell.angle_alpha   90.00
_cell.angle_beta   90.00
_cell.angle_gamma   90.00
#
_symmetry.space_group_name_H-M   'P 1'
#
loop_
_entity.id
_entity.type
_entity.pdbx_description
1 polymer ?
#
loop_
_entity_poly.entity_id
_entity_poly.type
_entity_poly.pdbx_seq_one_letter_code
_entity_poly.pdbx_strand_id
1 'polypeptide(L)'
;MKHRLVFALLFASASASAAPPTLEPLLNSIAERLEIADQVALSKWDSKKPVEDKKREQEVIASVVAQAPSYKLAPAAAEQFFSAQIEANKLVQYTHLSDWQFQGKAPDDPRPDLVKQIRPQLDELQKRLLQQLADFTPQRTDPKCSQWVAEAVHEPLNDPLRQLAMIRATAELCIYKG
;
A
#
# COMPACT_ATOMS: atom_id res chain seq x y z
N MET A 1 -64.92 9.02 -16.61
CA MET A 1 -63.69 8.28 -16.97
C MET A 1 -62.57 8.75 -16.04
N LYS A 2 -62.09 7.90 -15.13
CA LYS A 2 -60.97 8.21 -14.23
C LYS A 2 -59.82 7.26 -14.56
N HIS A 3 -58.78 7.76 -15.23
CA HIS A 3 -57.56 6.99 -15.46
C HIS A 3 -56.63 7.17 -14.26
N ARG A 4 -56.42 6.09 -13.51
CA ARG A 4 -55.39 6.00 -12.47
C ARG A 4 -54.07 5.67 -13.17
N LEU A 5 -53.13 6.61 -13.20
CA LEU A 5 -51.74 6.30 -13.53
C LEU A 5 -51.08 5.66 -12.31
N VAL A 6 -50.61 4.42 -12.47
CA VAL A 6 -49.76 3.72 -11.51
C VAL A 6 -48.31 4.03 -11.90
N PHE A 7 -47.59 4.74 -11.04
CA PHE A 7 -46.17 5.01 -11.22
C PHE A 7 -45.39 3.83 -10.59
N ALA A 8 -44.79 2.98 -11.43
CA ALA A 8 -43.92 1.91 -10.98
C ALA A 8 -42.52 2.47 -10.70
N LEU A 9 -42.15 2.59 -9.43
CA LEU A 9 -40.77 2.88 -9.00
C LEU A 9 -39.91 1.63 -9.22
N LEU A 10 -39.14 1.62 -10.31
CA LEU A 10 -38.05 0.68 -10.51
C LEU A 10 -36.92 1.04 -9.54
N PHE A 11 -36.85 0.35 -8.39
CA PHE A 11 -35.66 0.31 -7.56
C PHE A 11 -34.58 -0.49 -8.32
N ALA A 12 -33.73 0.20 -9.06
CA ALA A 12 -32.48 -0.36 -9.53
C ALA A 12 -31.54 -0.46 -8.32
N SER A 13 -31.57 -1.62 -7.64
CA SER A 13 -30.54 -1.98 -6.68
C SER A 13 -29.23 -2.09 -7.46
N ALA A 14 -28.39 -1.04 -7.40
CA ALA A 14 -27.02 -1.15 -7.85
C ALA A 14 -26.35 -2.20 -6.95
N SER A 15 -26.27 -3.44 -7.43
CA SER A 15 -25.46 -4.47 -6.78
C SER A 15 -24.01 -4.00 -6.84
N ALA A 16 -23.54 -3.38 -5.75
CA ALA A 16 -22.12 -3.22 -5.51
C ALA A 16 -21.52 -4.62 -5.64
N SER A 17 -20.70 -4.81 -6.68
CA SER A 17 -19.98 -6.08 -6.80
C SER A 17 -19.00 -6.09 -5.66
N ALA A 18 -19.04 -7.11 -4.82
CA ALA A 18 -18.05 -7.26 -3.76
C ALA A 18 -16.64 -7.24 -4.35
N ALA A 19 -15.69 -6.70 -3.57
CA ALA A 19 -14.28 -6.76 -3.91
C ALA A 19 -13.82 -8.23 -4.02
N PRO A 20 -12.86 -8.54 -4.90
CA PRO A 20 -12.33 -9.89 -5.01
C PRO A 20 -11.60 -10.29 -3.71
N PRO A 21 -11.64 -11.57 -3.31
CA PRO A 21 -11.02 -12.04 -2.07
C PRO A 21 -9.48 -11.90 -2.07
N THR A 22 -8.87 -11.63 -3.23
CA THR A 22 -7.43 -11.38 -3.35
C THR A 22 -7.03 -9.95 -2.99
N LEU A 23 -7.98 -9.01 -2.84
CA LEU A 23 -7.67 -7.61 -2.50
C LEU A 23 -7.26 -7.47 -1.03
N GLU A 24 -8.04 -8.02 -0.10
CA GLU A 24 -7.81 -7.85 1.34
C GLU A 24 -6.42 -8.36 1.78
N PRO A 25 -5.96 -9.57 1.40
CA PRO A 25 -4.61 -10.02 1.76
C PRO A 25 -3.50 -9.10 1.26
N LEU A 26 -3.66 -8.53 0.06
CA LEU A 26 -2.70 -7.59 -0.52
C LEU A 26 -2.65 -6.29 0.28
N LEU A 27 -3.82 -5.70 0.58
CA LEU A 27 -3.90 -4.46 1.38
C LEU A 27 -3.35 -4.66 2.79
N ASN A 28 -3.61 -5.80 3.42
CA ASN A 28 -3.07 -6.12 4.74
C ASN A 28 -1.54 -6.17 4.75
N SER A 29 -0.91 -6.77 3.72
CA SER A 29 0.57 -6.80 3.65
C SER A 29 1.17 -5.45 3.29
N ILE A 30 0.45 -4.61 2.52
CA ILE A 30 0.85 -3.22 2.29
C ILE A 30 0.83 -2.45 3.62
N ALA A 31 -0.25 -2.58 4.40
CA ALA A 31 -0.36 -1.96 5.71
C ALA A 31 0.74 -2.44 6.67
N GLU A 32 1.00 -3.75 6.76
CA GLU A 32 2.09 -4.32 7.56
C GLU A 32 3.45 -3.75 7.16
N ARG A 33 3.73 -3.62 5.86
CA ARG A 33 4.97 -3.00 5.37
C ARG A 33 5.06 -1.52 5.74
N LEU A 34 3.93 -0.80 5.79
CA LEU A 34 3.90 0.58 6.25
C LEU A 34 4.13 0.68 7.76
N GLU A 35 3.70 -0.30 8.58
CA GLU A 35 3.94 -0.29 10.05
C GLU A 35 5.44 -0.34 10.38
N ILE A 36 6.23 -1.00 9.54
CA ILE A 36 7.68 -1.03 9.69
C ILE A 36 8.31 0.36 9.48
N ALA A 37 7.63 1.29 8.81
CA ALA A 37 8.15 2.65 8.58
C ALA A 37 8.46 3.38 9.89
N ASP A 38 7.68 3.15 10.95
CA ASP A 38 7.82 3.82 12.25
C ASP A 38 9.16 3.43 12.89
N GLN A 39 9.48 2.13 12.87
CA GLN A 39 10.75 1.59 13.39
C GLN A 39 11.95 2.06 12.54
N VAL A 40 11.78 2.17 11.22
CA VAL A 40 12.81 2.73 10.33
C VAL A 40 13.02 4.22 10.61
N ALA A 41 11.95 4.97 10.85
CA ALA A 41 12.01 6.39 11.21
C ALA A 41 12.78 6.58 12.52
N LEU A 42 12.49 5.78 13.56
CA LEU A 42 13.23 5.79 14.83
C LEU A 42 14.72 5.52 14.64
N SER A 43 15.06 4.48 13.87
CA SER A 43 16.47 4.16 13.55
C SER A 43 17.18 5.34 12.86
N LYS A 44 16.49 6.05 11.96
CA LYS A 44 17.03 7.22 11.26
C LYS A 44 17.08 8.47 12.13
N TRP A 45 16.13 8.65 13.05
CA TRP A 45 16.18 9.68 14.07
C TRP A 45 17.44 9.55 14.92
N ASP A 46 17.76 8.34 15.38
CA ASP A 46 18.92 8.07 16.23
C ASP A 46 20.23 8.19 15.44
N SER A 47 20.29 7.59 14.24
CA SER A 47 21.51 7.54 13.42
C SER A 47 21.76 8.78 12.57
N LYS A 48 20.80 9.71 12.48
CA LYS A 48 20.82 10.91 11.63
C LYS A 48 21.00 10.62 10.13
N LYS A 49 20.70 9.39 9.70
CA LYS A 49 20.72 9.03 8.28
C LYS A 49 19.51 9.62 7.55
N PRO A 50 19.65 9.98 6.26
CA PRO A 50 18.53 10.47 5.47
C PRO A 50 17.44 9.42 5.30
N VAL A 51 16.20 9.89 5.11
CA VAL A 51 15.06 9.03 4.73
C VAL A 51 15.30 8.40 3.37
N GLU A 52 15.64 9.21 2.37
CA GLU A 52 15.98 8.70 1.04
C GLU A 52 17.38 8.07 1.05
N ASP A 53 17.45 6.82 0.63
CA ASP A 53 18.70 6.08 0.36
C ASP A 53 18.60 5.52 -1.05
N LYS A 54 18.91 6.35 -2.04
CA LYS A 54 18.76 6.03 -3.47
C LYS A 54 19.42 4.71 -3.85
N LYS A 55 20.61 4.43 -3.30
CA LYS A 55 21.32 3.19 -3.59
C LYS A 55 20.55 1.99 -3.05
N ARG A 56 20.10 2.05 -1.79
CA ARG A 56 19.31 0.97 -1.20
C ARG A 56 17.95 0.79 -1.90
N GLU A 57 17.29 1.89 -2.27
CA GLU A 57 16.02 1.85 -3.00
C GLU A 57 16.19 1.17 -4.37
N GLN A 58 17.26 1.49 -5.10
CA GLN A 58 17.61 0.82 -6.36
C GLN A 58 17.90 -0.68 -6.17
N GLU A 59 18.60 -1.06 -5.10
CA GLU A 59 18.85 -2.48 -4.77
C GLU A 59 17.54 -3.24 -4.51
N VAL A 60 16.59 -2.63 -3.79
CA VAL A 60 15.26 -3.22 -3.54
C VAL A 60 14.51 -3.39 -4.86
N ILE A 61 14.44 -2.35 -5.69
CA ILE A 61 13.77 -2.42 -6.99
C ILE A 61 14.42 -3.48 -7.91
N ALA A 62 15.74 -3.52 -8.00
CA ALA A 62 16.45 -4.52 -8.80
C ALA A 62 16.14 -5.95 -8.33
N SER A 63 16.08 -6.16 -7.01
CA SER A 63 15.71 -7.45 -6.41
C SER A 63 14.27 -7.87 -6.77
N VAL A 64 13.33 -6.93 -6.69
CA VAL A 64 11.92 -7.13 -7.07
C VAL A 64 11.78 -7.48 -8.55
N VAL A 65 12.43 -6.71 -9.42
CA VAL A 65 12.45 -6.92 -10.88
C VAL A 65 12.98 -8.30 -11.23
N ALA A 66 14.07 -8.73 -10.59
CA ALA A 66 14.67 -10.04 -10.81
C ALA A 66 13.76 -11.19 -10.34
N GLN A 67 12.99 -10.99 -9.26
CA GLN A 67 12.08 -12.02 -8.71
C GLN A 67 10.73 -12.07 -9.42
N ALA A 68 10.26 -10.99 -10.02
CA ALA A 68 8.92 -10.91 -10.63
C ALA A 68 8.56 -12.11 -11.54
N PRO A 69 9.44 -12.62 -12.43
CA PRO A 69 9.11 -13.75 -13.29
C PRO A 69 8.77 -15.04 -12.54
N SER A 70 9.35 -15.29 -11.35
CA SER A 70 9.03 -16.50 -10.56
C SER A 70 7.61 -16.48 -10.01
N TYR A 71 7.02 -15.29 -9.89
CA TYR A 71 5.62 -15.07 -9.51
C TYR A 71 4.70 -14.85 -10.71
N LYS A 72 5.21 -15.03 -11.95
CA LYS A 72 4.49 -14.77 -13.21
C LYS A 72 4.06 -13.30 -13.37
N LEU A 73 4.78 -12.37 -12.73
CA LEU A 73 4.57 -10.93 -12.88
C LEU A 73 5.46 -10.36 -13.98
N ALA A 74 4.94 -9.38 -14.71
CA ALA A 74 5.76 -8.56 -15.59
C ALA A 74 6.74 -7.72 -14.73
N PRO A 75 8.06 -7.70 -15.03
CA PRO A 75 9.02 -6.98 -14.21
C PRO A 75 8.69 -5.48 -14.03
N ALA A 76 8.23 -4.81 -15.09
CA ALA A 76 7.80 -3.42 -15.02
C ALA A 76 6.59 -3.19 -14.09
N ALA A 77 5.67 -4.16 -14.01
CA ALA A 77 4.52 -4.07 -13.12
C ALA A 77 4.92 -4.22 -11.65
N ALA A 78 5.90 -5.09 -11.37
CA ALA A 78 6.46 -5.26 -10.03
C ALA A 78 7.30 -4.04 -9.61
N GLU A 79 8.11 -3.49 -10.52
CA GLU A 79 8.87 -2.25 -10.30
C GLU A 79 7.95 -1.08 -9.94
N GLN A 80 6.89 -0.84 -10.73
CA GLN A 80 5.94 0.23 -10.48
C GLN A 80 5.27 0.07 -9.11
N PHE A 81 4.83 -1.15 -8.80
CA PHE A 81 4.19 -1.46 -7.51
C PHE A 81 5.13 -1.21 -6.33
N PHE A 82 6.37 -1.72 -6.37
CA PHE A 82 7.32 -1.55 -5.27
C PHE A 82 7.88 -0.13 -5.16
N SER A 83 7.95 0.61 -6.27
CA SER A 83 8.26 2.04 -6.24
C SER A 83 7.20 2.81 -5.43
N ALA A 84 5.91 2.51 -5.65
CA ALA A 84 4.83 3.08 -4.84
C ALA A 84 4.96 2.71 -3.35
N GLN A 85 5.34 1.47 -3.04
CA GLN A 85 5.56 1.03 -1.65
C GLN A 85 6.73 1.77 -0.98
N ILE A 86 7.82 2.03 -1.71
CA ILE A 86 8.97 2.79 -1.20
C ILE A 86 8.55 4.23 -0.90
N GLU A 87 7.89 4.90 -1.84
CA GLU A 87 7.44 6.28 -1.66
C GLU A 87 6.43 6.44 -0.53
N ALA A 88 5.46 5.52 -0.40
CA ALA A 88 4.53 5.52 0.72
C ALA A 88 5.23 5.33 2.08
N ASN A 89 6.26 4.47 2.13
CA ASN A 89 7.02 4.26 3.35
C ASN A 89 7.89 5.49 3.69
N LYS A 90 8.46 6.18 2.68
CA LYS A 90 9.16 7.46 2.89
C LYS A 90 8.23 8.55 3.41
N LEU A 91 6.99 8.62 2.91
CA LEU A 91 5.98 9.57 3.40
C LEU A 91 5.78 9.43 4.91
N VAL A 92 5.56 8.21 5.42
CA VAL A 92 5.39 7.97 6.87
C VAL A 92 6.64 8.40 7.65
N GLN A 93 7.84 8.03 7.17
CA GLN A 93 9.08 8.41 7.83
C GLN A 93 9.30 9.92 7.89
N TYR A 94 9.03 10.64 6.79
CA TYR A 94 9.17 12.10 6.76
C TYR A 94 8.21 12.78 7.74
N THR A 95 6.95 12.34 7.79
CA THR A 95 5.97 12.88 8.74
C THR A 95 6.43 12.69 10.18
N HIS A 96 6.82 11.48 10.57
CA HIS A 96 7.30 11.21 11.92
C HIS A 96 8.54 12.02 12.29
N LEU A 97 9.55 12.05 11.41
CA LEU A 97 10.76 12.83 11.68
C LEU A 97 10.45 14.32 11.83
N SER A 98 9.55 14.87 11.01
CA SER A 98 9.09 16.26 11.15
C SER A 98 8.41 16.49 12.49
N ASP A 99 7.48 15.62 12.88
CA ASP A 99 6.73 15.74 14.13
C ASP A 99 7.65 15.64 15.35
N TRP A 100 8.62 14.73 15.33
CA TRP A 100 9.58 14.58 16.43
C TRP A 100 10.55 15.75 16.52
N GLN A 101 10.94 16.35 15.40
CA GLN A 101 11.72 17.60 15.42
C GLN A 101 10.90 18.73 16.03
N PHE A 102 9.62 18.87 15.66
CA PHE A 102 8.72 19.86 16.23
C PHE A 102 8.51 19.67 17.74
N GLN A 103 8.35 18.43 18.19
CA GLN A 103 8.19 18.08 19.61
C GLN A 103 9.51 18.12 20.40
N GLY A 104 10.66 18.16 19.73
CA GLY A 104 11.99 18.10 20.33
C GLY A 104 12.42 16.71 20.80
N LYS A 105 11.62 15.66 20.55
CA LYS A 105 11.93 14.27 20.91
C LYS A 105 11.15 13.28 20.04
N ALA A 106 11.74 12.09 19.84
CA ALA A 106 11.06 10.91 19.33
C ALA A 106 10.47 10.09 20.50
N PRO A 107 9.47 9.21 20.26
CA PRO A 107 8.93 8.34 21.30
C PRO A 107 9.97 7.31 21.78
N ASP A 108 9.68 6.69 22.93
CA ASP A 108 10.54 5.68 23.57
C ASP A 108 10.23 4.24 23.09
N ASP A 109 9.68 4.12 21.89
CA ASP A 109 9.32 2.84 21.29
C ASP A 109 10.57 1.97 20.98
N PRO A 110 10.39 0.64 20.80
CA PRO A 110 11.50 -0.24 20.47
C PRO A 110 12.26 0.17 19.21
N ARG A 111 13.59 0.11 19.29
CA ARG A 111 14.53 0.41 18.20
C ARG A 111 15.24 -0.87 17.73
N PRO A 112 14.54 -1.76 17.00
CA PRO A 112 15.16 -2.98 16.49
C PRO A 112 16.29 -2.64 15.51
N ASP A 113 17.29 -3.52 15.45
CA ASP A 113 18.42 -3.34 14.54
C ASP A 113 17.95 -3.36 13.08
N LEU A 114 18.24 -2.29 12.35
CA LEU A 114 17.80 -2.11 10.97
C LEU A 114 18.29 -3.25 10.06
N VAL A 115 19.51 -3.74 10.26
CA VAL A 115 20.13 -4.73 9.37
C VAL A 115 19.72 -6.16 9.75
N LYS A 116 19.70 -6.46 11.04
CA LYS A 116 19.53 -7.82 11.57
C LYS A 116 18.07 -8.20 11.80
N GLN A 117 17.17 -7.22 11.99
CA GLN A 117 15.77 -7.47 12.33
C GLN A 117 14.81 -6.90 11.30
N ILE A 118 14.94 -5.61 10.96
CA ILE A 118 14.01 -4.94 10.02
C ILE A 118 14.16 -5.44 8.59
N ARG A 119 15.39 -5.52 8.06
CA ARG A 119 15.62 -5.96 6.67
C ARG A 119 15.08 -7.36 6.39
N PRO A 120 15.31 -8.38 7.24
CA PRO A 120 14.70 -9.70 7.04
C PRO A 120 13.17 -9.68 7.01
N GLN A 121 12.52 -8.87 7.86
CA GLN A 121 11.06 -8.72 7.82
C GLN A 121 10.59 -8.11 6.49
N LEU A 122 11.28 -7.08 6.01
CA LEU A 122 10.99 -6.46 4.71
C LEU A 122 11.22 -7.43 3.54
N ASP A 123 12.24 -8.30 3.62
CA ASP A 123 12.52 -9.29 2.58
C ASP A 123 11.43 -10.37 2.52
N GLU A 124 10.90 -10.82 3.67
CA GLU A 124 9.77 -11.75 3.71
C GLU A 124 8.46 -11.10 3.23
N LEU A 125 8.21 -9.84 3.62
CA LEU A 125 7.08 -9.06 3.11
C LEU A 125 7.18 -8.84 1.60
N GLN A 126 8.37 -8.62 1.05
CA GLN A 126 8.57 -8.48 -0.38
C GLN A 126 8.09 -9.72 -1.14
N LYS A 127 8.47 -10.92 -0.69
CA LYS A 127 8.03 -12.18 -1.32
C LYS A 127 6.51 -12.33 -1.25
N ARG A 128 5.91 -12.05 -0.08
CA ARG A 128 4.46 -12.13 0.13
C ARG A 128 3.71 -11.14 -0.76
N LEU A 129 4.19 -9.90 -0.85
CA LEU A 129 3.61 -8.86 -1.68
C LEU A 129 3.72 -9.19 -3.17
N LEU A 130 4.83 -9.80 -3.63
CA LEU A 130 4.95 -10.29 -5.00
C LEU A 130 3.90 -11.37 -5.30
N GLN A 131 3.72 -12.34 -4.39
CA GLN A 131 2.69 -13.36 -4.56
C GLN A 131 1.28 -12.77 -4.59
N GLN A 132 0.95 -11.91 -3.63
CA GLN A 132 -0.39 -11.31 -3.53
C GLN A 132 -0.69 -10.34 -4.67
N LEU A 133 0.32 -9.62 -5.17
CA LEU A 133 0.19 -8.83 -6.40
C LEU A 133 -0.11 -9.73 -7.60
N ALA A 134 0.55 -10.89 -7.71
CA ALA A 134 0.27 -11.86 -8.76
C ALA A 134 -1.16 -12.39 -8.67
N ASP A 135 -1.62 -12.72 -7.46
CA ASP A 135 -2.98 -13.21 -7.21
C ASP A 135 -4.05 -12.15 -7.52
N PHE A 136 -3.76 -10.87 -7.24
CA PHE A 136 -4.65 -9.75 -7.56
C PHE A 136 -4.56 -9.28 -9.03
N THR A 137 -3.49 -9.63 -9.75
CA THR A 137 -3.22 -9.14 -11.11
C THR A 137 -4.39 -9.29 -12.10
N PRO A 138 -5.14 -10.41 -12.13
CA PRO A 138 -6.28 -10.56 -13.03
C PRO A 138 -7.35 -9.46 -12.85
N GLN A 139 -7.44 -8.85 -11.67
CA GLN A 139 -8.50 -7.91 -11.31
C GLN A 139 -8.10 -6.45 -11.55
N ARG A 140 -6.82 -6.20 -11.84
CA ARG A 140 -6.28 -4.84 -12.01
C ARG A 140 -6.86 -4.13 -13.24
N THR A 141 -7.39 -4.86 -14.20
CA THR A 141 -8.06 -4.32 -15.39
C THR A 141 -9.59 -4.30 -15.27
N ASP A 142 -10.16 -4.74 -14.14
CA ASP A 142 -11.60 -4.66 -13.92
C ASP A 142 -12.04 -3.18 -13.79
N PRO A 143 -13.12 -2.75 -14.46
CA PRO A 143 -13.65 -1.39 -14.33
C PRO A 143 -13.95 -0.95 -12.90
N LYS A 144 -14.22 -1.90 -11.99
CA LYS A 144 -14.52 -1.65 -10.57
C LYS A 144 -13.29 -1.66 -9.67
N CYS A 145 -12.10 -2.01 -10.18
CA CYS A 145 -10.87 -2.12 -9.37
C CYS A 145 -10.63 -0.86 -8.52
N SER A 146 -10.68 0.32 -9.14
CA SER A 146 -10.41 1.58 -8.45
C SER A 146 -11.45 1.87 -7.35
N GLN A 147 -12.70 1.45 -7.55
CA GLN A 147 -13.75 1.59 -6.55
C GLN A 147 -13.48 0.67 -5.35
N TRP A 148 -13.19 -0.62 -5.59
CA TRP A 148 -12.88 -1.57 -4.51
C TRP A 148 -11.68 -1.13 -3.66
N VAL A 149 -10.61 -0.66 -4.31
CA VAL A 149 -9.42 -0.15 -3.61
C VAL A 149 -9.77 1.11 -2.81
N ALA A 150 -10.50 2.05 -3.40
CA ALA A 150 -10.88 3.29 -2.71
C ALA A 150 -11.77 3.02 -1.50
N GLU A 151 -12.79 2.15 -1.63
CA GLU A 151 -13.66 1.74 -0.52
C GLU A 151 -12.83 1.11 0.60
N ALA A 152 -11.97 0.14 0.28
CA ALA A 152 -11.15 -0.54 1.29
C ALA A 152 -10.12 0.37 1.99
N VAL A 153 -9.55 1.36 1.28
CA VAL A 153 -8.60 2.33 1.86
C VAL A 153 -9.30 3.41 2.70
N HIS A 154 -10.60 3.65 2.46
CA HIS A 154 -11.40 4.64 3.21
C HIS A 154 -12.28 4.03 4.30
N GLU A 155 -12.25 2.71 4.52
CA GLU A 155 -12.77 2.10 5.74
C GLU A 155 -12.23 2.87 6.97
N PRO A 156 -13.02 3.08 8.04
CA PRO A 156 -12.67 4.01 9.13
C PRO A 156 -11.32 3.70 9.79
N LEU A 157 -10.26 4.32 9.28
CA LEU A 157 -8.95 4.33 9.90
C LEU A 157 -8.94 5.45 10.93
N ASN A 158 -8.71 5.11 12.20
CA ASN A 158 -8.48 6.11 13.26
C ASN A 158 -7.09 6.76 13.16
N ASP A 159 -6.45 6.70 11.99
CA ASP A 159 -5.10 7.20 11.71
C ASP A 159 -5.04 7.83 10.30
N PRO A 160 -5.09 9.17 10.20
CA PRO A 160 -5.03 9.88 8.93
C PRO A 160 -3.70 9.70 8.17
N LEU A 161 -2.57 9.56 8.87
CA LEU A 161 -1.28 9.35 8.23
C LEU A 161 -1.25 7.98 7.56
N ARG A 162 -1.75 6.96 8.25
CA ARG A 162 -1.87 5.61 7.68
C ARG A 162 -2.75 5.59 6.45
N GLN A 163 -3.88 6.28 6.48
CA GLN A 163 -4.76 6.40 5.33
C GLN A 163 -4.05 7.04 4.13
N LEU A 164 -3.35 8.17 4.33
CA LEU A 164 -2.59 8.83 3.25
C LEU A 164 -1.48 7.94 2.69
N ALA A 165 -0.79 7.19 3.54
CA ALA A 165 0.24 6.24 3.12
C ALA A 165 -0.36 5.07 2.31
N MET A 166 -1.52 4.54 2.73
CA MET A 166 -2.26 3.53 1.97
C MET A 166 -2.67 4.05 0.59
N ILE A 167 -3.24 5.27 0.53
CA ILE A 167 -3.59 5.94 -0.74
C ILE A 167 -2.36 6.01 -1.65
N ARG A 168 -1.21 6.46 -1.13
CA ARG A 168 0.04 6.54 -1.89
C ARG A 168 0.52 5.17 -2.36
N ALA A 169 0.40 4.15 -1.52
CA ALA A 169 0.88 2.80 -1.82
C ALA A 169 0.04 2.07 -2.89
N THR A 170 -1.24 2.42 -3.04
CA THR A 170 -2.17 1.73 -3.93
C THR A 170 -2.56 2.52 -5.19
N ALA A 171 -2.05 3.74 -5.37
CA ALA A 171 -2.48 4.65 -6.43
C ALA A 171 -2.34 4.07 -7.86
N GLU A 172 -1.32 3.25 -8.10
CA GLU A 172 -1.06 2.62 -9.40
C GLU A 172 -1.48 1.13 -9.48
N LEU A 173 -2.24 0.65 -8.49
CA LEU A 173 -2.64 -0.75 -8.41
C LEU A 173 -3.62 -1.14 -9.52
N CYS A 174 -4.59 -0.27 -9.83
CA CYS A 174 -5.59 -0.48 -10.88
C CYS A 174 -5.18 0.18 -12.20
N ILE A 175 -5.37 -0.51 -13.32
CA ILE A 175 -4.87 -0.12 -14.65
C ILE A 175 -5.94 -0.21 -15.76
N TYR A 176 -7.22 -0.24 -15.40
CA TYR A 176 -8.32 -0.16 -16.36
C TYR A 176 -8.22 1.12 -17.20
N LYS A 177 -8.40 1.00 -18.52
CA LYS A 177 -8.19 2.10 -19.48
C LYS A 177 -9.46 2.69 -20.11
N GLY A 178 -10.65 2.28 -19.65
CA GLY A 178 -11.91 2.65 -20.31
C GLY A 178 -12.23 1.70 -21.46
#